data_AF-A0A2K3JPD4-F1
#
_entry.id   AF-A0A2K3JPD4-F1
#
_cell.length_a   1.000
_cell.length_b   1.000
_cell.length_c   1.000
_cell.angle_alpha   90.00
_cell.angle_beta   90.00
_cell.angle_gamma   90.00
#
_symmetry.space_group_name_H-M   'P 1'
#
loop_
_entity.id
_entity.type
_entity.pdbx_description
1 polymer ?
#
loop_
_entity_poly.entity_id
_entity_poly.type
_entity_poly.pdbx_seq_one_letter_code
_entity_poly.pdbx_strand_id
1 'polypeptide(L)'
;LDWNTVAGFLGSPLAYPGFAIINMLVGFVLYIYVVIPISYWSNFYDAKKFPLISSHTFDSTGTPYNVSRILNDATFDIDMDAYNNYSKLYLSITFAFDYGLCFATLTATISHVFLFHGKTINQMWRKTTDALKEQAGDVHTRIMKRNYEQVPVWWSITILFLMTIMALICCEGFDKQLQLPWWGVLLSLTIALVFTLPIGVIQATTNQQAGLNVITELIIGYLYPGKPLANVAFKTYGYISMSQALGFLQDFKLGHYMKIPPKSMFIVQLVATLVSSSVYFMTAWWLLTTIPNICDESMLPEGSP
;
A
#
# COMPACT_ATOMS: atom_id res chain seq x y z
N LEU A 1 20.81 -10.82 -17.19
CA LEU A 1 20.24 -10.72 -15.83
C LEU A 1 19.42 -9.46 -15.78
N ASP A 2 18.11 -9.59 -15.62
CA ASP A 2 17.23 -8.44 -15.40
C ASP A 2 17.47 -7.88 -14.00
N TRP A 3 17.51 -6.55 -13.87
CA TRP A 3 17.64 -5.87 -12.58
C TRP A 3 16.48 -6.24 -11.64
N ASN A 4 15.30 -6.55 -12.20
CA ASN A 4 14.18 -7.10 -11.43
C ASN A 4 14.50 -8.46 -10.81
N THR A 5 15.33 -9.30 -11.45
CA THR A 5 15.74 -10.58 -10.87
C THR A 5 16.73 -10.40 -9.72
N VAL A 6 17.63 -9.42 -9.83
CA VAL A 6 18.65 -9.15 -8.80
C VAL A 6 18.05 -8.43 -7.60
N ALA A 7 17.17 -7.45 -7.84
CA ALA A 7 16.50 -6.70 -6.78
C ALA A 7 15.24 -7.39 -6.25
N GLY A 8 14.64 -8.35 -6.98
CA GLY A 8 13.32 -8.91 -6.67
C GLY A 8 13.21 -9.60 -5.32
N PHE A 9 14.30 -10.14 -4.77
CA PHE A 9 14.27 -10.77 -3.45
C PHE A 9 14.14 -9.77 -2.29
N LEU A 10 14.72 -8.58 -2.41
CA LEU A 10 14.73 -7.56 -1.33
C LEU A 10 14.02 -6.26 -1.72
N GLY A 11 13.60 -6.08 -2.96
CA GLY A 11 13.03 -4.84 -3.49
C GLY A 11 14.04 -3.70 -3.69
N SER A 12 15.26 -3.80 -3.15
CA SER A 12 16.31 -2.80 -3.30
C SER A 12 17.71 -3.42 -3.17
N PRO A 13 18.71 -2.92 -3.93
CA PRO A 13 20.11 -3.30 -3.77
C PRO A 13 20.76 -2.69 -2.51
N LEU A 14 20.06 -1.82 -1.77
CA LEU A 14 20.55 -1.21 -0.54
C LEU A 14 20.59 -2.22 0.63
N ALA A 15 21.41 -1.91 1.62
CA ALA A 15 21.69 -2.82 2.73
C ALA A 15 20.45 -3.07 3.62
N TYR A 16 19.94 -4.30 3.59
CA TYR A 16 19.03 -4.82 4.62
C TYR A 16 19.83 -5.39 5.79
N PRO A 17 19.34 -5.28 7.04
CA PRO A 17 19.96 -5.96 8.17
C PRO A 17 20.04 -7.47 7.95
N GLY A 18 21.17 -8.10 8.26
CA GLY A 18 21.38 -9.53 7.99
C GLY A 18 20.33 -10.44 8.63
N PHE A 19 19.84 -10.10 9.83
CA PHE A 19 18.77 -10.86 10.48
C PHE A 19 17.47 -10.82 9.68
N ALA A 20 17.14 -9.69 9.05
CA ALA A 20 15.93 -9.53 8.26
C ALA A 20 16.01 -10.36 6.97
N ILE A 21 17.18 -10.36 6.32
CA ILE A 21 17.45 -11.18 5.13
C ILE A 21 17.29 -12.67 5.46
N ILE A 22 17.91 -13.14 6.54
CA ILE A 22 17.81 -14.56 6.94
C ILE A 22 16.36 -14.93 7.27
N ASN A 23 15.65 -14.09 8.01
CA ASN A 23 14.25 -14.33 8.36
C ASN A 23 13.35 -14.41 7.11
N MET A 24 13.54 -13.49 6.15
CA MET A 24 12.80 -13.49 4.89
C MET A 24 13.13 -14.73 4.04
N LEU A 25 14.40 -15.15 4.01
CA LEU A 25 14.82 -16.36 3.30
C LEU A 25 14.20 -17.63 3.91
N VAL A 26 14.20 -17.74 5.25
CA VAL A 26 13.54 -18.86 5.94
C VAL A 26 12.04 -18.86 5.64
N GLY A 27 11.38 -17.70 5.71
CA GLY A 27 9.98 -17.55 5.36
C GLY A 27 9.69 -17.95 3.91
N PHE A 28 10.52 -17.51 2.97
CA PHE A 28 10.44 -17.89 1.56
C PHE A 28 10.57 -19.40 1.36
N VAL A 29 11.56 -20.04 2.01
CA VAL A 29 11.78 -21.48 1.88
C VAL A 29 10.60 -22.26 2.43
N LEU A 30 10.11 -21.90 3.62
CA LEU A 30 8.94 -22.53 4.21
C LEU A 30 7.69 -22.34 3.34
N TYR A 31 7.49 -21.13 2.79
CA TYR A 31 6.33 -20.85 1.98
C TYR A 31 6.34 -21.62 0.65
N ILE A 32 7.40 -21.43 -0.15
CA ILE A 32 7.49 -21.98 -1.51
C ILE A 32 7.77 -23.48 -1.54
N TYR A 33 8.60 -24.00 -0.64
CA TYR A 33 9.02 -25.40 -0.69
C TYR A 33 8.30 -26.31 0.30
N VAL A 34 7.55 -25.76 1.26
CA VAL A 34 6.81 -26.57 2.25
C VAL A 34 5.31 -26.34 2.13
N VAL A 35 4.84 -25.12 2.38
CA VAL A 35 3.39 -24.81 2.46
C VAL A 35 2.70 -25.02 1.12
N ILE A 36 3.22 -24.42 0.04
CA ILE A 36 2.60 -24.50 -1.29
C ILE A 36 2.56 -25.95 -1.81
N PRO A 37 3.67 -26.72 -1.79
CA PRO A 37 3.66 -28.13 -2.14
C PRO A 37 2.64 -28.95 -1.37
N ILE A 38 2.72 -28.93 -0.04
CA ILE A 38 1.84 -29.74 0.80
C ILE A 38 0.38 -29.43 0.48
N SER A 39 0.03 -28.16 0.34
CA SER A 39 -1.35 -27.73 0.07
C SER A 39 -1.83 -28.13 -1.31
N TYR A 40 -0.99 -28.01 -2.35
CA TYR A 40 -1.36 -28.38 -3.71
C TYR A 40 -1.51 -29.90 -3.87
N TRP A 41 -0.53 -30.68 -3.38
CA TRP A 41 -0.54 -32.15 -3.54
C TRP A 41 -1.59 -32.83 -2.65
N SER A 42 -1.91 -32.26 -1.48
CA SER A 42 -3.06 -32.68 -0.65
C SER A 42 -4.42 -32.27 -1.19
N ASN A 43 -4.47 -31.55 -2.32
CA ASN A 43 -5.69 -31.01 -2.92
C ASN A 43 -6.51 -30.14 -1.96
N PHE A 44 -5.81 -29.32 -1.15
CA PHE A 44 -6.47 -28.36 -0.28
C PHE A 44 -7.25 -27.34 -1.11
N TYR A 45 -8.51 -27.06 -0.75
CA TYR A 45 -9.38 -26.10 -1.47
C TYR A 45 -9.54 -26.39 -2.98
N ASP A 46 -9.56 -27.67 -3.37
CA ASP A 46 -9.60 -28.09 -4.78
C ASP A 46 -8.46 -27.49 -5.65
N ALA A 47 -7.30 -27.23 -5.03
CA ALA A 47 -6.17 -26.56 -5.69
C ALA A 47 -5.73 -27.19 -7.02
N LYS A 48 -5.91 -28.50 -7.21
CA LYS A 48 -5.50 -29.20 -8.44
C LYS A 48 -6.33 -28.82 -9.68
N LYS A 49 -7.45 -28.11 -9.50
CA LYS A 49 -8.23 -27.55 -10.61
C LYS A 49 -7.54 -26.34 -11.26
N PHE A 50 -6.58 -25.73 -10.58
CA PHE A 50 -5.95 -24.48 -10.98
C PHE A 50 -4.43 -24.65 -11.12
N PRO A 51 -3.75 -23.79 -11.90
CA PRO A 51 -2.30 -23.75 -11.94
C PRO A 51 -1.69 -23.52 -10.55
N LEU A 52 -0.54 -24.16 -10.28
CA LEU A 52 0.17 -24.05 -9.00
C LEU A 52 0.49 -22.59 -8.64
N ILE A 53 1.03 -21.85 -9.61
CA ILE A 53 1.42 -20.44 -9.48
C ILE A 53 0.65 -19.65 -10.54
N SER A 54 -0.25 -18.77 -10.11
CA SER A 54 -0.98 -17.85 -11.01
C SER A 54 -1.55 -16.68 -10.22
N SER A 55 -1.50 -15.47 -10.79
CA SER A 55 -2.18 -14.27 -10.27
C SER A 55 -3.61 -14.11 -10.81
N HIS A 56 -4.04 -14.97 -11.75
CA HIS A 56 -5.37 -14.90 -12.32
C HIS A 56 -6.43 -15.51 -11.38
N THR A 57 -7.66 -15.06 -11.56
CA THR A 57 -8.86 -15.59 -10.90
C THR A 57 -9.53 -16.62 -11.80
N PHE A 58 -10.13 -17.65 -11.21
CA PHE A 58 -10.73 -18.78 -11.93
C PHE A 58 -12.19 -19.00 -11.53
N ASP A 59 -12.96 -19.64 -12.40
CA ASP A 59 -14.28 -20.16 -12.08
C ASP A 59 -14.23 -21.59 -11.52
N SER A 60 -15.38 -22.14 -11.13
CA SER A 60 -15.50 -23.47 -10.53
C SER A 60 -14.99 -24.62 -11.42
N THR A 61 -14.84 -24.37 -12.72
CA THR A 61 -14.36 -25.35 -13.71
C THR A 61 -12.86 -25.28 -13.96
N GLY A 62 -12.17 -24.27 -13.41
CA GLY A 62 -10.74 -24.06 -13.61
C GLY A 62 -10.39 -23.16 -14.78
N THR A 63 -11.39 -22.52 -15.43
CA THR A 63 -11.13 -21.57 -16.52
C THR A 63 -10.98 -20.15 -15.97
N PRO A 64 -10.26 -19.24 -16.67
CA PRO A 64 -10.13 -17.85 -16.25
C PRO A 64 -11.51 -17.19 -16.05
N TYR A 65 -11.67 -16.50 -14.93
CA TYR A 65 -12.96 -15.95 -14.50
C TYR A 65 -13.40 -14.81 -15.43
N ASN A 66 -14.62 -14.90 -15.95
CA ASN A 66 -15.17 -13.86 -16.83
C ASN A 66 -15.87 -12.75 -16.02
N VAL A 67 -15.19 -11.62 -15.84
CA VAL A 67 -15.68 -10.47 -15.06
C VAL A 67 -16.87 -9.77 -15.73
N SER A 68 -16.90 -9.70 -17.06
CA SER A 68 -18.00 -9.05 -17.81
C SER A 68 -19.36 -9.72 -17.62
N ARG A 69 -19.40 -10.97 -17.13
CA ARG A 69 -20.66 -11.66 -16.82
C ARG A 69 -21.33 -11.20 -15.53
N ILE A 70 -20.58 -10.59 -14.62
CA ILE A 70 -21.05 -10.23 -13.28
C ILE A 70 -21.00 -8.72 -13.02
N LEU A 71 -20.42 -7.95 -13.94
CA LEU A 71 -20.28 -6.51 -13.82
C LEU A 71 -21.31 -5.84 -14.75
N ASN A 72 -22.10 -4.93 -14.20
CA ASN A 72 -22.99 -4.12 -15.00
C ASN A 72 -22.19 -2.98 -15.66
N ASP A 73 -22.07 -2.99 -16.99
CA ASP A 73 -21.27 -1.99 -17.73
C ASP A 73 -21.78 -0.55 -17.56
N ALA A 74 -23.07 -0.35 -17.26
CA ALA A 74 -23.65 0.98 -17.12
C ALA A 74 -23.39 1.60 -15.74
N THR A 75 -23.37 0.78 -14.69
CA THR A 75 -23.22 1.26 -13.30
C THR A 75 -21.89 0.88 -12.66
N PHE A 76 -21.11 -0.01 -13.29
CA PHE A 76 -19.92 -0.65 -12.71
C PHE A 76 -20.18 -1.34 -11.37
N ASP A 77 -21.42 -1.76 -11.14
CA ASP A 77 -21.84 -2.48 -9.95
C ASP A 77 -21.76 -3.99 -10.19
N ILE A 78 -21.50 -4.74 -9.12
CA ILE A 78 -21.54 -6.21 -9.17
C ILE A 78 -23.02 -6.66 -9.14
N ASP A 79 -23.43 -7.39 -10.17
CA ASP A 79 -24.69 -8.12 -10.20
C ASP A 79 -24.56 -9.42 -9.39
N MET A 80 -25.16 -9.42 -8.21
CA MET A 80 -25.10 -10.54 -7.28
C MET A 80 -25.90 -11.76 -7.78
N ASP A 81 -26.95 -11.57 -8.57
CA ASP A 81 -27.74 -12.68 -9.11
C ASP A 81 -26.98 -13.37 -10.24
N ALA A 82 -26.34 -12.60 -11.13
CA ALA A 82 -25.46 -13.13 -12.15
C ALA A 82 -24.24 -13.85 -11.53
N TYR A 83 -23.65 -13.29 -10.47
CA TYR A 83 -22.56 -13.90 -9.73
C TYR A 83 -22.94 -15.25 -9.12
N ASN A 84 -24.08 -15.32 -8.43
CA ASN A 84 -24.56 -16.54 -7.78
C ASN A 84 -24.92 -17.64 -8.80
N ASN A 85 -25.38 -17.27 -9.99
CA ASN A 85 -25.72 -18.21 -11.07
C ASN A 85 -24.51 -18.68 -11.88
N TYR A 86 -23.46 -17.85 -12.01
CA TYR A 86 -22.27 -18.20 -12.80
C TYR A 86 -21.30 -19.07 -12.02
N SER A 87 -20.58 -18.48 -11.06
CA SER A 87 -19.60 -19.19 -10.23
C SER A 87 -19.08 -18.25 -9.15
N LYS A 88 -18.76 -18.84 -7.99
CA LYS A 88 -17.87 -18.19 -7.01
C LYS A 88 -16.50 -17.95 -7.62
N LEU A 89 -15.80 -16.92 -7.13
CA LEU A 89 -14.42 -16.64 -7.51
C LEU A 89 -13.48 -17.64 -6.83
N TYR A 90 -12.64 -18.31 -7.63
CA TYR A 90 -11.58 -19.18 -7.14
C TYR A 90 -10.22 -18.54 -7.41
N LEU A 91 -9.28 -18.78 -6.51
CA LEU A 91 -7.91 -18.29 -6.59
C LEU A 91 -6.97 -19.49 -6.67
N SER A 92 -5.82 -19.31 -7.31
CA SER A 92 -4.73 -20.29 -7.22
C SER A 92 -4.30 -20.45 -5.75
N ILE A 93 -3.73 -21.61 -5.41
CA ILE A 93 -3.31 -21.89 -4.03
C ILE A 93 -2.26 -20.88 -3.55
N THR A 94 -1.33 -20.48 -4.42
CA THR A 94 -0.34 -19.44 -4.13
C THR A 94 -0.98 -18.09 -3.87
N PHE A 95 -1.96 -17.72 -4.67
CA PHE A 95 -2.59 -16.41 -4.53
C PHE A 95 -3.45 -16.33 -3.26
N ALA A 96 -4.15 -17.42 -2.94
CA ALA A 96 -4.91 -17.54 -1.70
C ALA A 96 -4.03 -17.45 -0.45
N PHE A 97 -2.89 -18.17 -0.42
CA PHE A 97 -1.97 -18.09 0.72
C PHE A 97 -1.27 -16.74 0.83
N ASP A 98 -0.92 -16.10 -0.30
CA ASP A 98 -0.31 -14.77 -0.29
C ASP A 98 -1.23 -13.75 0.40
N TYR A 99 -2.52 -13.72 0.03
CA TYR A 99 -3.53 -12.92 0.71
C TYR A 99 -3.62 -13.25 2.21
N GLY A 100 -3.67 -14.55 2.55
CA GLY A 100 -3.70 -15.02 3.93
C GLY A 100 -2.51 -14.52 4.76
N LEU A 101 -1.31 -14.58 4.19
CA LEU A 101 -0.08 -14.14 4.83
C LEU A 101 0.00 -12.61 4.92
N CYS A 102 -0.57 -11.85 3.99
CA CYS A 102 -0.70 -10.40 4.13
C CYS A 102 -1.51 -10.01 5.38
N PHE A 103 -2.63 -10.70 5.67
CA PHE A 103 -3.41 -10.47 6.89
C PHE A 103 -2.63 -10.82 8.16
N ALA A 104 -1.92 -11.95 8.14
CA ALA A 104 -1.07 -12.37 9.25
C ALA A 104 0.06 -11.35 9.50
N THR A 105 0.68 -10.83 8.44
CA THR A 105 1.78 -9.87 8.52
C THR A 105 1.36 -8.55 9.19
N LEU A 106 0.16 -8.05 8.88
CA LEU A 106 -0.33 -6.80 9.48
C LEU A 106 -0.69 -6.98 10.96
N THR A 107 -1.32 -8.10 11.32
CA THR A 107 -1.62 -8.44 12.72
C THR A 107 -0.34 -8.66 13.53
N ALA A 108 0.63 -9.37 12.93
CA ALA A 108 1.96 -9.58 13.51
C ALA A 108 2.71 -8.26 13.66
N THR A 109 2.59 -7.33 12.71
CA THR A 109 3.20 -6.00 12.78
C THR A 109 2.71 -5.23 14.00
N ILE A 110 1.40 -5.14 14.20
CA ILE A 110 0.82 -4.46 15.37
C ILE A 110 1.30 -5.14 16.65
N SER A 111 1.18 -6.46 16.72
CA SER A 111 1.54 -7.24 17.92
C SER A 111 3.03 -7.09 18.25
N HIS A 112 3.90 -7.19 17.26
CA HIS A 112 5.35 -7.05 17.41
C HIS A 112 5.73 -5.64 17.86
N VAL A 113 5.19 -4.60 17.22
CA VAL A 113 5.47 -3.21 17.60
C VAL A 113 4.97 -2.93 19.00
N PHE A 114 3.76 -3.39 19.35
CA PHE A 114 3.20 -3.17 20.68
C PHE A 114 4.02 -3.87 21.78
N LEU A 115 4.39 -5.15 21.58
CA LEU A 115 5.09 -5.95 22.58
C LEU A 115 6.57 -5.56 22.73
N PHE A 116 7.29 -5.42 21.61
CA PHE A 116 8.75 -5.22 21.64
C PHE A 116 9.14 -3.75 21.60
N HIS A 117 8.41 -2.93 20.84
CA HIS A 117 8.70 -1.52 20.70
C HIS A 117 7.80 -0.61 21.52
N GLY A 118 6.73 -1.11 22.16
CA GLY A 118 5.77 -0.27 22.91
C GLY A 118 6.41 0.52 24.05
N LYS A 119 7.31 -0.11 24.82
CA LYS A 119 8.10 0.60 25.86
C LYS A 119 9.00 1.67 25.25
N THR A 120 9.67 1.35 24.15
CA THR A 120 10.56 2.28 23.43
C THR A 120 9.78 3.42 22.80
N ILE A 121 8.59 3.17 22.25
CA ILE A 121 7.69 4.18 21.68
C ILE A 121 7.20 5.10 22.78
N ASN A 122 6.77 4.59 23.93
CA ASN A 122 6.33 5.43 25.05
C ASN A 122 7.50 6.28 25.58
N GLN A 123 8.69 5.69 25.71
CA GLN A 123 9.90 6.44 26.07
C GLN A 123 10.27 7.50 25.02
N MET A 124 10.19 7.17 23.72
CA MET A 124 10.43 8.12 22.64
C MET A 124 9.37 9.22 22.60
N TRP A 125 8.11 8.91 22.86
CA TRP A 125 7.01 9.87 22.94
C TRP A 125 7.25 10.86 24.08
N ARG A 126 7.61 10.35 25.27
CA ARG A 126 8.00 11.18 26.42
C ARG A 126 9.23 12.01 26.11
N LYS A 127 10.32 11.40 25.60
CA LYS A 127 11.55 12.11 25.21
C LYS A 127 11.33 13.13 24.10
N THR A 128 10.42 12.90 23.16
CA THR A 128 10.09 13.87 22.10
C THR A 128 9.31 15.03 22.70
N THR A 129 8.34 14.74 23.56
CA THR A 129 7.58 15.76 24.30
C THR A 129 8.49 16.61 25.19
N ASP A 130 9.46 15.97 25.85
CA ASP A 130 10.43 16.63 26.73
C ASP A 130 11.51 17.35 25.91
N ALA A 131 12.01 16.81 24.80
CA ALA A 131 12.99 17.46 23.91
C ALA A 131 12.39 18.63 23.09
N LEU A 132 11.05 18.67 22.98
CA LEU A 132 10.31 19.84 22.50
C LEU A 132 10.26 20.93 23.57
N LYS A 133 10.32 20.59 24.87
CA LYS A 133 10.30 21.53 26.01
C LYS A 133 11.68 21.98 26.47
N GLU A 134 12.64 21.06 26.56
CA GLU A 134 14.01 21.28 27.03
C GLU A 134 14.96 20.86 25.90
N GLN A 135 15.94 21.70 25.56
CA GLN A 135 16.83 21.60 24.39
C GLN A 135 17.81 20.39 24.37
N ALA A 136 17.44 19.24 24.95
CA ALA A 136 18.20 18.01 24.97
C ALA A 136 17.86 17.10 23.77
N GLY A 137 18.34 17.48 22.59
CA GLY A 137 18.38 16.61 21.40
C GLY A 137 19.79 16.09 21.09
N ASP A 138 19.90 15.16 20.13
CA ASP A 138 21.21 14.73 19.61
C ASP A 138 21.98 15.90 18.98
N VAL A 139 23.26 15.69 18.66
CA VAL A 139 24.11 16.73 18.06
C VAL A 139 23.51 17.26 16.76
N HIS A 140 22.89 16.40 15.94
CA HIS A 140 22.27 16.83 14.70
C HIS A 140 21.08 17.75 14.95
N THR A 141 20.21 17.40 15.88
CA THR A 141 19.03 18.15 16.30
C THR A 141 19.42 19.50 16.88
N ARG A 142 20.48 19.55 17.71
CA ARG A 142 20.97 20.80 18.30
C ARG A 142 21.49 21.76 17.23
N ILE A 143 22.29 21.27 16.28
CA ILE A 143 22.82 22.08 15.16
C ILE A 143 21.66 22.58 14.29
N MET A 144 20.71 21.70 13.97
CA MET A 144 19.56 22.04 13.13
C MET A 144 18.66 23.09 13.79
N LYS A 145 18.32 22.93 15.09
CA LYS A 145 17.50 23.90 15.83
C LYS A 145 18.20 25.26 15.98
N ARG A 146 19.52 25.29 16.09
CA ARG A 146 20.28 26.55 16.24
C ARG A 146 20.34 27.35 14.93
N ASN A 147 20.48 26.66 13.80
CA ASN A 147 20.77 27.31 12.51
C ASN A 147 19.53 27.44 11.60
N TYR A 148 18.47 26.65 11.85
CA TYR A 148 17.30 26.61 10.98
C TYR A 148 15.99 26.66 11.77
N GLU A 149 15.04 27.42 11.24
CA GLU A 149 13.68 27.45 11.76
C GLU A 149 12.95 26.14 11.42
N GLN A 150 12.21 25.60 12.38
CA GLN A 150 11.38 24.43 12.16
C GLN A 150 10.19 24.75 11.24
N VAL A 151 9.70 23.73 10.53
CA VAL A 151 8.49 23.86 9.73
C VAL A 151 7.31 24.04 10.70
N PRO A 152 6.51 25.10 10.54
CA PRO A 152 5.32 25.29 11.37
C PRO A 152 4.33 24.14 11.15
N VAL A 153 3.84 23.56 12.24
CA VAL A 153 2.88 22.44 12.20
C VAL A 153 1.61 22.79 11.40
N TRP A 154 1.21 24.07 11.40
CA TRP A 154 0.03 24.53 10.68
C TRP A 154 0.15 24.33 9.15
N TRP A 155 1.35 24.33 8.56
CA TRP A 155 1.52 24.05 7.13
C TRP A 155 1.00 22.66 6.78
N SER A 156 1.42 21.65 7.56
CA SER A 156 0.99 20.27 7.40
C SER A 156 -0.51 20.10 7.68
N ILE A 157 -1.04 20.78 8.70
CA ILE A 157 -2.49 20.73 9.01
C ILE A 157 -3.31 21.36 7.88
N THR A 158 -2.89 22.51 7.35
CA THR A 158 -3.59 23.17 6.23
C THR A 158 -3.60 22.30 4.99
N ILE A 159 -2.48 21.64 4.66
CA ILE A 159 -2.41 20.72 3.52
C ILE A 159 -3.28 19.49 3.77
N LEU A 160 -3.22 18.88 4.95
CA LEU A 160 -4.06 17.73 5.29
C LEU A 160 -5.55 18.08 5.14
N PHE A 161 -5.97 19.23 5.66
CA PHE A 161 -7.35 19.71 5.55
C PHE A 161 -7.75 19.96 4.09
N LEU A 162 -6.92 20.67 3.33
CA LEU A 162 -7.18 20.96 1.92
C LEU A 162 -7.26 19.68 1.07
N MET A 163 -6.34 18.73 1.27
CA MET A 163 -6.34 17.45 0.56
C MET A 163 -7.54 16.58 0.96
N THR A 164 -7.95 16.61 2.23
CA THR A 164 -9.16 15.89 2.69
C THR A 164 -10.42 16.45 2.03
N ILE A 165 -10.53 17.79 1.93
CA ILE A 165 -11.66 18.43 1.21
C ILE A 165 -11.65 18.04 -0.26
N MET A 166 -10.50 18.10 -0.92
CA MET A 166 -10.41 17.70 -2.33
C MET A 166 -10.77 16.23 -2.53
N ALA A 167 -10.36 15.33 -1.63
CA ALA A 167 -10.76 13.92 -1.67
C ALA A 167 -12.28 13.75 -1.51
N LEU A 168 -12.92 14.50 -0.60
CA LEU A 168 -14.36 14.48 -0.42
C LEU A 168 -15.11 15.00 -1.66
N ILE A 169 -14.65 16.12 -2.25
CA ILE A 169 -15.22 16.66 -3.49
C ILE A 169 -15.06 15.67 -4.64
N CYS A 170 -13.92 14.98 -4.73
CA CYS A 170 -13.68 13.98 -5.78
C CYS A 170 -14.62 12.77 -5.63
N CYS A 171 -14.86 12.32 -4.39
CA CYS A 171 -15.70 11.14 -4.13
C CYS A 171 -17.21 11.40 -4.21
N GLU A 172 -17.69 12.53 -3.67
CA GLU A 172 -19.14 12.87 -3.67
C GLU A 172 -19.54 13.77 -4.84
N GLY A 173 -18.59 14.47 -5.46
CA GLY A 173 -18.80 15.25 -6.67
C GLY A 173 -18.82 14.38 -7.94
N PHE A 174 -18.85 15.03 -9.10
CA PHE A 174 -18.80 14.38 -10.43
C PHE A 174 -19.76 13.19 -10.55
N ASP A 175 -21.03 13.40 -10.17
CA ASP A 175 -22.11 12.38 -10.24
C ASP A 175 -21.79 11.05 -9.52
N LYS A 176 -20.95 11.08 -8.48
CA LYS A 176 -20.56 9.91 -7.66
C LYS A 176 -19.90 8.79 -8.47
N GLN A 177 -19.14 9.14 -9.50
CA GLN A 177 -18.41 8.18 -10.34
C GLN A 177 -17.49 7.25 -9.55
N LEU A 178 -16.84 7.73 -8.49
CA LEU A 178 -15.97 6.92 -7.63
C LEU A 178 -16.74 6.02 -6.65
N GLN A 179 -18.04 6.25 -6.48
CA GLN A 179 -18.97 5.49 -5.64
C GLN A 179 -18.62 5.40 -4.15
N LEU A 180 -17.51 6.01 -3.70
CA LEU A 180 -17.07 5.99 -2.32
C LEU A 180 -17.78 7.10 -1.52
N PRO A 181 -18.54 6.78 -0.46
CA PRO A 181 -19.19 7.79 0.35
C PRO A 181 -18.19 8.56 1.23
N TRP A 182 -18.58 9.76 1.67
CA TRP A 182 -17.75 10.64 2.53
C TRP A 182 -17.15 9.95 3.78
N TRP A 183 -17.90 9.05 4.42
CA TRP A 183 -17.44 8.33 5.60
C TRP A 183 -16.30 7.35 5.25
N GLY A 184 -16.30 6.80 4.04
CA GLY A 184 -15.26 5.91 3.54
C GLY A 184 -13.92 6.62 3.39
N VAL A 185 -13.93 7.89 2.97
CA VAL A 185 -12.73 8.74 2.90
C VAL A 185 -12.16 8.99 4.30
N LEU A 186 -13.01 9.33 5.29
CA LEU A 186 -12.54 9.56 6.66
C LEU A 186 -12.01 8.28 7.31
N LEU A 187 -12.66 7.14 7.05
CA LEU A 187 -12.24 5.85 7.55
C LEU A 187 -10.87 5.44 6.95
N SER A 188 -10.66 5.61 5.65
CA SER A 188 -9.38 5.28 5.01
C SER A 188 -8.22 6.13 5.54
N LEU A 189 -8.45 7.44 5.74
CA LEU A 189 -7.48 8.34 6.36
C LEU A 189 -7.16 7.96 7.82
N THR A 190 -8.18 7.55 8.58
CA THR A 190 -8.01 7.09 9.96
C THR A 190 -7.17 5.82 10.02
N ILE A 191 -7.45 4.85 9.14
CA ILE A 191 -6.65 3.63 9.01
C ILE A 191 -5.21 3.97 8.63
N ALA A 192 -5.01 4.82 7.62
CA ALA A 192 -3.66 5.26 7.22
C ALA A 192 -2.89 5.87 8.41
N LEU A 193 -3.53 6.76 9.18
CA LEU A 193 -2.93 7.42 10.35
C LEU A 193 -2.50 6.40 11.42
N VAL A 194 -3.39 5.47 11.77
CA VAL A 194 -3.14 4.46 12.82
C VAL A 194 -2.00 3.51 12.41
N PHE A 195 -2.00 3.07 11.15
CA PHE A 195 -1.03 2.09 10.67
C PHE A 195 0.33 2.70 10.27
N THR A 196 0.40 4.01 10.02
CA THR A 196 1.66 4.70 9.66
C THR A 196 2.73 4.52 10.73
N LEU A 197 2.39 4.66 12.02
CA LEU A 197 3.36 4.55 13.10
C LEU A 197 3.96 3.13 13.23
N PRO A 198 3.17 2.05 13.39
CA PRO A 198 3.71 0.71 13.54
C PRO A 198 4.45 0.25 12.28
N ILE A 199 3.93 0.52 11.08
CA ILE A 199 4.61 0.14 9.84
C ILE A 199 5.91 0.95 9.68
N GLY A 200 5.91 2.23 10.04
CA GLY A 200 7.11 3.07 10.02
C GLY A 200 8.20 2.59 10.97
N VAL A 201 7.86 2.05 12.15
CA VAL A 201 8.84 1.45 13.08
C VAL A 201 9.48 0.19 12.49
N ILE A 202 8.69 -0.66 11.84
CA ILE A 202 9.23 -1.85 11.17
C ILE A 202 10.11 -1.45 9.99
N GLN A 203 9.65 -0.53 9.14
CA GLN A 203 10.45 -0.05 8.01
C GLN A 203 11.75 0.59 8.48
N ALA A 204 11.74 1.38 9.56
CA ALA A 204 12.94 2.00 10.10
C ALA A 204 13.96 1.01 10.68
N THR A 205 13.54 -0.19 11.11
CA THR A 205 14.40 -1.19 11.76
C THR A 205 14.83 -2.31 10.82
N THR A 206 13.96 -2.70 9.89
CA THR A 206 14.15 -3.84 8.98
C THR A 206 14.33 -3.44 7.53
N ASN A 207 14.11 -2.16 7.20
CA ASN A 207 14.02 -1.64 5.83
C ASN A 207 12.90 -2.29 4.99
N GLN A 208 11.93 -2.96 5.64
CA GLN A 208 10.80 -3.60 4.98
C GLN A 208 9.48 -2.86 5.22
N GLN A 209 8.68 -2.68 4.16
CA GLN A 209 7.41 -1.99 4.21
C GLN A 209 6.25 -2.98 4.06
N ALA A 210 5.38 -3.07 5.07
CA ALA A 210 4.18 -3.88 4.99
C ALA A 210 3.09 -3.19 4.15
N GLY A 211 2.50 -3.92 3.20
CA GLY A 211 1.42 -3.43 2.35
C GLY A 211 0.08 -3.38 3.09
N LEU A 212 -0.62 -2.24 3.07
CA LEU A 212 -1.95 -2.10 3.67
C LEU A 212 -3.10 -2.45 2.71
N ASN A 213 -2.78 -2.62 1.42
CA ASN A 213 -3.72 -2.84 0.31
C ASN A 213 -4.80 -3.87 0.62
N VAL A 214 -4.36 -5.07 1.01
CA VAL A 214 -5.24 -6.23 1.17
C VAL A 214 -6.25 -6.04 2.30
N ILE A 215 -5.84 -5.45 3.44
CA ILE A 215 -6.75 -5.16 4.54
C ILE A 215 -7.70 -4.02 4.18
N THR A 216 -7.22 -2.97 3.53
CA THR A 216 -8.10 -1.87 3.12
C THR A 216 -9.17 -2.34 2.15
N GLU A 217 -8.81 -3.23 1.21
CA GLU A 217 -9.77 -3.83 0.27
C GLU A 217 -10.79 -4.73 0.98
N LEU A 218 -10.34 -5.51 1.96
CA LEU A 218 -11.22 -6.38 2.74
C LEU A 218 -12.23 -5.57 3.56
N ILE A 219 -11.77 -4.53 4.27
CA ILE A 219 -12.61 -3.72 5.15
C ILE A 219 -13.75 -3.08 4.35
N ILE A 220 -13.43 -2.35 3.28
CA ILE A 220 -14.46 -1.69 2.48
C ILE A 220 -15.32 -2.69 1.70
N GLY A 221 -14.76 -3.82 1.26
CA GLY A 221 -15.51 -4.87 0.59
C GLY A 221 -16.62 -5.46 1.47
N TYR A 222 -16.40 -5.57 2.78
CA TYR A 222 -17.43 -6.00 3.73
C TYR A 222 -18.38 -4.87 4.17
N LEU A 223 -17.87 -3.65 4.37
CA LEU A 223 -18.68 -2.51 4.81
C LEU A 223 -19.58 -1.93 3.71
N TYR A 224 -19.13 -2.01 2.45
CA TYR A 224 -19.79 -1.45 1.29
C TYR A 224 -19.66 -2.39 0.07
N PRO A 225 -20.38 -3.53 0.10
CA PRO A 225 -20.25 -4.58 -0.91
C PRO A 225 -20.81 -4.17 -2.27
N GLY A 226 -20.31 -4.80 -3.34
CA GLY A 226 -20.85 -4.65 -4.69
C GLY A 226 -20.37 -3.42 -5.47
N LYS A 227 -19.40 -2.67 -4.91
CA LYS A 227 -18.91 -1.39 -5.45
C LYS A 227 -17.39 -1.44 -5.68
N PRO A 228 -16.92 -1.99 -6.82
CA PRO A 228 -15.49 -2.16 -7.12
C PRO A 228 -14.71 -0.84 -7.18
N LEU A 229 -15.31 0.22 -7.75
CA LEU A 229 -14.67 1.53 -7.85
C LEU A 229 -14.42 2.15 -6.46
N ALA A 230 -15.40 2.02 -5.56
CA ALA A 230 -15.25 2.45 -4.17
C ALA A 230 -14.12 1.69 -3.45
N ASN A 231 -13.97 0.40 -3.75
CA ASN A 231 -12.91 -0.43 -3.20
C ASN A 231 -11.50 0.08 -3.60
N VAL A 232 -11.29 0.32 -4.89
CA VAL A 232 -10.01 0.84 -5.41
C VAL A 232 -9.71 2.24 -4.85
N ALA A 233 -10.72 3.11 -4.77
CA ALA A 233 -10.57 4.44 -4.19
C ALA A 233 -10.18 4.37 -2.70
N PHE A 234 -10.85 3.53 -1.91
CA PHE A 234 -10.57 3.36 -0.49
C PHE A 234 -9.15 2.85 -0.23
N LYS A 235 -8.71 1.83 -0.99
CA LYS A 235 -7.32 1.35 -0.96
C LYS A 235 -6.32 2.44 -1.31
N THR A 236 -6.60 3.23 -2.34
CA THR A 236 -5.71 4.31 -2.76
C THR A 236 -5.51 5.32 -1.63
N TYR A 237 -6.60 5.80 -1.02
CA TYR A 237 -6.51 6.73 0.10
C TYR A 237 -5.90 6.12 1.37
N GLY A 238 -6.14 4.84 1.65
CA GLY A 238 -5.61 4.18 2.85
C GLY A 238 -4.14 3.79 2.74
N TYR A 239 -3.73 3.13 1.65
CA TYR A 239 -2.39 2.61 1.48
C TYR A 239 -1.41 3.63 0.92
N ILE A 240 -1.76 4.35 -0.15
CA ILE A 240 -0.83 5.27 -0.82
C ILE A 240 -0.50 6.45 0.10
N SER A 241 -1.49 6.98 0.83
CA SER A 241 -1.24 8.04 1.82
C SER A 241 -0.21 7.63 2.87
N MET A 242 -0.31 6.39 3.38
CA MET A 242 0.67 5.85 4.33
C MET A 242 2.05 5.71 3.68
N SER A 243 2.12 5.15 2.47
CA SER A 243 3.39 4.99 1.77
C SER A 243 4.08 6.32 1.49
N GLN A 244 3.31 7.34 1.07
CA GLN A 244 3.83 8.69 0.85
C GLN A 244 4.28 9.34 2.16
N ALA A 245 3.54 9.13 3.26
CA ALA A 245 3.96 9.63 4.58
C ALA A 245 5.30 9.05 5.04
N LEU A 246 5.52 7.74 4.81
CA LEU A 246 6.79 7.09 5.16
C LEU A 246 7.95 7.56 4.26
N GLY A 247 7.72 7.70 2.95
CA GLY A 247 8.70 8.29 2.03
C GLY A 247 9.08 9.72 2.41
N PHE A 248 8.07 10.54 2.73
CA PHE A 248 8.27 11.91 3.19
C PHE A 248 9.11 11.96 4.48
N LEU A 249 8.82 11.10 5.47
CA LEU A 249 9.60 11.00 6.70
C LEU A 249 11.05 10.55 6.46
N GLN A 250 11.26 9.61 5.53
CA GLN A 250 12.60 9.14 5.15
C GLN A 250 13.44 10.29 4.58
N ASP A 251 12.87 11.09 3.68
CA ASP A 251 13.51 12.27 3.11
C ASP A 251 13.82 13.34 4.17
N PHE A 252 12.88 13.61 5.09
CA PHE A 252 13.13 14.56 6.19
C PHE A 252 14.30 14.12 7.06
N LYS A 253 14.40 12.82 7.33
CA LYS A 253 15.51 12.25 8.09
C LYS A 253 16.83 12.38 7.34
N LEU A 254 16.85 12.10 6.04
CA LEU A 254 18.02 12.29 5.19
C LEU A 254 18.45 13.77 5.16
N GLY A 255 17.51 14.68 4.92
CA GLY A 255 17.75 16.14 4.94
C GLY A 255 18.27 16.63 6.29
N HIS A 256 17.80 16.05 7.39
CA HIS A 256 18.28 16.35 8.74
C HIS A 256 19.75 15.95 8.94
N TYR A 257 20.18 14.83 8.36
CA TYR A 257 21.58 14.41 8.38
C TYR A 257 22.46 15.27 7.47
N MET A 258 21.97 15.63 6.29
CA MET A 258 22.68 16.46 5.31
C MET A 258 22.68 17.96 5.62
N LYS A 259 22.01 18.39 6.70
CA LYS A 259 21.90 19.81 7.11
C LYS A 259 21.18 20.69 6.11
N ILE A 260 20.17 20.14 5.44
CA ILE A 260 19.31 20.90 4.53
C ILE A 260 18.25 21.65 5.35
N PRO A 261 17.98 22.94 5.06
CA PRO A 261 16.92 23.69 5.73
C PRO A 261 15.55 22.98 5.59
N PRO A 262 14.83 22.70 6.68
CA PRO A 262 13.63 21.86 6.65
C PRO A 262 12.44 22.55 5.94
N LYS A 263 12.36 23.90 5.97
CA LYS A 263 11.35 24.66 5.21
C LYS A 263 11.56 24.53 3.70
N SER A 264 12.80 24.63 3.23
CA SER A 264 13.13 24.44 1.82
C SER A 264 12.85 23.00 1.38
N MET A 265 13.19 22.01 2.22
CA MET A 265 12.88 20.60 1.96
C MET A 265 11.37 20.39 1.77
N PHE A 266 10.55 20.93 2.68
CA PHE A 266 9.09 20.84 2.62
C PHE A 266 8.51 21.41 1.32
N ILE A 267 8.96 22.61 0.92
CA ILE A 267 8.47 23.26 -0.31
C ILE A 267 8.89 22.47 -1.55
N VAL A 268 10.15 22.04 -1.63
CA VAL A 268 10.65 21.26 -2.76
C VAL A 268 9.89 19.94 -2.90
N GLN A 269 9.62 19.25 -1.79
CA GLN A 269 8.82 18.02 -1.82
C GLN A 269 7.41 18.28 -2.31
N LEU A 270 6.74 19.34 -1.83
CA LEU A 270 5.39 19.68 -2.28
C LEU A 270 5.36 19.98 -3.78
N VAL A 271 6.31 20.76 -4.28
CA VAL A 271 6.44 21.05 -5.72
C VAL A 271 6.73 19.77 -6.50
N ALA A 272 7.65 18.92 -6.02
CA ALA A 272 7.98 17.66 -6.66
C ALA A 272 6.76 16.72 -6.73
N THR A 273 5.95 16.63 -5.67
CA THR A 273 4.70 15.85 -5.67
C THR A 273 3.71 16.38 -6.71
N LEU A 274 3.54 17.69 -6.82
CA LEU A 274 2.66 18.29 -7.84
C LEU A 274 3.15 17.98 -9.25
N VAL A 275 4.45 18.14 -9.52
CA VAL A 275 5.04 17.82 -10.83
C VAL A 275 4.91 16.33 -11.14
N SER A 276 5.27 15.46 -10.20
CA SER A 276 5.20 14.01 -10.37
C SER A 276 3.77 13.52 -10.61
N SER A 277 2.80 14.00 -9.84
CA SER A 277 1.38 13.64 -10.03
C SER A 277 0.86 14.09 -11.40
N SER A 278 1.26 15.28 -11.86
CA SER A 278 0.87 15.83 -13.17
C SER A 278 1.47 15.01 -14.32
N VAL A 279 2.75 14.67 -14.23
CA VAL A 279 3.44 13.84 -15.23
C VAL A 279 2.85 12.44 -15.27
N TYR A 280 2.61 11.79 -14.12
CA TYR A 280 1.99 10.47 -14.07
C TYR A 280 0.60 10.45 -14.69
N PHE A 281 -0.23 11.45 -14.40
CA PHE A 281 -1.53 11.58 -15.02
C PHE A 281 -1.43 11.79 -16.53
N MET A 282 -0.54 12.69 -16.98
CA MET A 282 -0.33 12.97 -18.40
C MET A 282 0.15 11.73 -19.16
N THR A 283 1.11 10.98 -18.61
CA THR A 283 1.59 9.74 -19.22
C THR A 283 0.51 8.67 -19.26
N ALA A 284 -0.25 8.47 -18.18
CA ALA A 284 -1.36 7.52 -18.16
C ALA A 284 -2.43 7.88 -19.20
N TRP A 285 -2.81 9.16 -19.26
CA TRP A 285 -3.77 9.66 -20.25
C TRP A 285 -3.26 9.49 -21.68
N TRP A 286 -1.98 9.80 -21.92
CA TRP A 286 -1.35 9.64 -23.23
C TRP A 286 -1.33 8.17 -23.69
N LEU A 287 -0.97 7.25 -22.80
CA LEU A 287 -0.98 5.81 -23.08
C LEU A 287 -2.40 5.31 -23.40
N LEU A 288 -3.40 5.67 -22.58
CA LEU A 288 -4.80 5.25 -22.78
C LEU A 288 -5.42 5.81 -24.06
N THR A 289 -4.99 6.98 -24.53
CA THR A 289 -5.54 7.63 -25.74
C THR A 289 -4.81 7.25 -27.02
N THR A 290 -3.52 6.92 -26.95
CA THR A 290 -2.68 6.65 -28.13
C THR A 290 -2.61 5.18 -28.48
N ILE A 291 -2.62 4.28 -27.48
CA ILE A 291 -2.49 2.84 -27.71
C ILE A 291 -3.89 2.22 -27.80
N PRO A 292 -4.35 1.82 -28.99
CA PRO A 292 -5.62 1.12 -29.11
C PRO A 292 -5.53 -0.24 -28.40
N ASN A 293 -6.57 -0.58 -27.64
CA ASN A 293 -6.71 -1.86 -26.94
C ASN A 293 -5.62 -2.16 -25.90
N ILE A 294 -5.07 -1.14 -25.23
CA ILE A 294 -4.05 -1.32 -24.19
C ILE A 294 -4.50 -2.24 -23.02
N CYS A 295 -5.81 -2.35 -22.79
CA CYS A 295 -6.38 -3.22 -21.75
C CYS A 295 -6.68 -4.65 -22.24
N ASP A 296 -6.48 -4.97 -23.52
CA ASP A 296 -6.75 -6.29 -24.09
C ASP A 296 -5.44 -7.02 -24.39
N GLU A 297 -4.99 -7.83 -23.42
CA GLU A 297 -3.76 -8.61 -23.50
C GLU A 297 -3.74 -9.55 -24.74
N SER A 298 -4.90 -9.94 -25.27
CA SER A 298 -4.98 -10.85 -26.42
C SER A 298 -4.58 -10.20 -27.75
N MET A 299 -4.64 -8.87 -27.81
CA MET A 299 -4.29 -8.08 -29.00
C MET A 299 -2.94 -7.38 -28.88
N LEU A 300 -2.22 -7.59 -27.77
CA LEU A 300 -0.87 -7.07 -27.59
C LEU A 300 0.16 -7.96 -28.29
N PRO A 301 1.24 -7.39 -28.85
CA PRO A 301 2.34 -8.15 -29.43
C PRO A 301 2.94 -9.15 -28.41
N GLU A 302 3.29 -10.35 -28.86
CA GLU A 302 4.00 -11.33 -28.02
C GLU A 302 5.29 -10.72 -27.45
N GLY A 303 5.41 -10.71 -26.12
CA GLY A 303 6.56 -10.12 -25.41
C GLY A 303 6.32 -8.70 -24.88
N SER A 304 5.10 -8.17 -25.01
CA SER A 304 4.66 -6.99 -24.25
C SER A 304 4.62 -7.32 -22.74
N PRO A 305 5.11 -6.44 -21.85
CA PRO A 305 5.17 -6.68 -20.41
C PRO A 305 3.80 -6.73 -19.75
#